data_AF-A0AAV4NG48-F1
#
_entry.id   AF-A0AAV4NG48-F1
#
_cell.length_a   1.000
_cell.length_b   1.000
_cell.length_c   1.000
_cell.angle_alpha   90.00
_cell.angle_beta   90.00
_cell.angle_gamma   90.00
#
_symmetry.space_group_name_H-M   'P 1'
#
loop_
_entity.id
_entity.type
_entity.pdbx_description
1 polymer ?
#
loop_
_entity_poly.entity_id
_entity_poly.type
_entity_poly.pdbx_seq_one_letter_code
_entity_poly.pdbx_strand_id
1 'polypeptide(L)'
;MRGGICFLGKRYDKANNPYLENYDKSKQHNYIIALDANNLYGYVMSQPLPVGNFSWLTPEEILDFNVFDYNIDSKVGFIVEVDLQYPENIQLKTNDLPLAPEHLHLRSGTITYEMLSPYSKRLCNKFKLEHTLPIKKLTPNFYPPKLHNTI
;
A
#
# COMPACT_ATOMS: atom_id res chain seq x y z
N MET A 1 -13.14 -5.46 5.08
CA MET A 1 -12.03 -6.11 4.36
C MET A 1 -11.45 -5.17 3.33
N ARG A 2 -10.12 -5.19 3.12
CA ARG A 2 -9.44 -4.43 2.08
C ARG A 2 -8.84 -5.41 1.04
N GLY A 3 -8.72 -4.97 -0.20
CA GLY A 3 -8.09 -5.76 -1.27
C GLY A 3 -6.56 -5.64 -1.26
N GLY A 4 -5.92 -6.11 -2.33
CA GLY A 4 -4.47 -5.95 -2.51
C GLY A 4 -4.04 -4.49 -2.57
N ILE A 5 -2.86 -4.21 -2.02
CA ILE A 5 -2.21 -2.90 -2.11
C ILE A 5 -1.76 -2.70 -3.57
N CYS A 6 -2.07 -1.55 -4.14
CA CYS A 6 -1.55 -1.13 -5.43
C CYS A 6 -0.80 0.19 -5.26
N PHE A 7 0.50 0.15 -5.57
CA PHE A 7 1.39 1.27 -5.32
C PHE A 7 2.45 1.37 -6.41
N LEU A 8 2.78 2.62 -6.76
CA LEU A 8 3.86 2.96 -7.67
C LEU A 8 4.65 4.10 -7.02
N GLY A 9 5.85 3.82 -6.52
CA GLY A 9 6.74 4.83 -5.93
C GLY A 9 7.38 5.68 -7.03
N LYS A 10 8.47 5.19 -7.61
CA LYS A 10 9.11 5.84 -8.77
C LYS A 10 8.29 5.59 -10.04
N ARG A 11 7.78 6.67 -10.65
CA ARG A 11 6.86 6.60 -11.81
C ARG A 11 7.50 6.09 -13.11
N TYR A 12 8.81 6.31 -13.26
CA TYR A 12 9.56 5.88 -14.43
C TYR A 12 10.99 5.60 -14.01
N ASP A 13 11.50 4.44 -14.43
CA ASP A 13 12.90 4.14 -14.37
C ASP A 13 13.33 3.39 -15.63
N LYS A 14 14.61 3.52 -15.99
CA LYS A 14 15.18 2.85 -17.15
C LYS A 14 16.50 2.23 -16.76
N ALA A 15 16.59 0.91 -16.92
CA ALA A 15 17.82 0.19 -16.68
C ALA A 15 18.91 0.59 -17.70
N ASN A 16 20.12 0.79 -17.21
CA ASN A 16 21.35 0.91 -17.96
C ASN A 16 22.20 -0.32 -17.67
N ASN A 17 21.98 -1.40 -18.40
CA ASN A 17 22.78 -2.63 -18.25
C ASN A 17 23.40 -3.06 -19.60
N PRO A 18 24.56 -3.74 -19.58
CA PRO A 18 25.29 -4.12 -20.79
C PRO A 18 24.57 -5.09 -21.73
N TYR A 19 23.49 -5.73 -21.29
CA TYR A 19 22.72 -6.68 -22.09
C TYR A 19 21.60 -6.01 -22.92
N LEU A 20 21.42 -4.68 -22.80
CA LEU A 20 20.45 -3.91 -23.58
C LEU A 20 21.12 -3.21 -24.76
N GLU A 21 20.41 -3.13 -25.90
CA GLU A 21 20.91 -2.47 -27.12
C GLU A 21 21.26 -0.99 -26.92
N ASN A 22 20.55 -0.31 -26.03
CA ASN A 22 20.71 1.13 -25.75
C ASN A 22 21.65 1.43 -24.57
N TYR A 23 22.53 0.49 -24.22
CA TYR A 23 23.47 0.61 -23.11
C TYR A 23 24.46 1.78 -23.31
N ASP A 24 24.67 2.57 -22.26
CA ASP A 24 25.56 3.72 -22.24
C ASP A 24 26.71 3.48 -21.26
N LYS A 25 27.92 3.28 -21.80
CA LYS A 25 29.17 3.06 -21.05
C LYS A 25 29.56 4.23 -20.15
N SER A 26 29.04 5.43 -20.40
CA SER A 26 29.34 6.63 -19.60
C SER A 26 28.53 6.71 -18.30
N LYS A 27 27.45 5.92 -18.18
CA LYS A 27 26.55 5.92 -17.03
C LYS A 27 26.79 4.73 -16.13
N GLN A 28 26.48 4.87 -14.85
CA GLN A 28 26.51 3.77 -13.89
C GLN A 28 25.60 2.62 -14.34
N HIS A 29 26.04 1.39 -14.10
CA HIS A 29 25.24 0.20 -14.39
C HIS A 29 24.11 0.07 -13.37
N ASN A 30 22.89 -0.23 -13.83
CA ASN A 30 21.78 -0.60 -12.97
C ASN A 30 20.83 -1.60 -13.67
N TYR A 31 20.04 -2.29 -12.86
CA TYR A 31 19.14 -3.35 -13.29
C TYR A 31 17.76 -3.12 -12.68
N ILE A 32 16.71 -3.52 -13.40
CA ILE A 32 15.34 -3.57 -12.88
C ILE A 32 15.01 -5.06 -12.72
N ILE A 33 14.60 -5.44 -11.52
CA ILE A 33 14.17 -6.81 -11.22
C ILE A 33 12.65 -6.85 -11.10
N ALA A 34 12.04 -7.85 -11.72
CA ALA A 34 10.64 -8.18 -11.50
C ALA A 34 10.57 -9.36 -10.54
N LEU A 35 9.99 -9.14 -9.36
CA LEU A 35 9.77 -10.16 -8.35
C LEU A 35 8.28 -10.45 -8.25
N ASP A 36 7.93 -11.73 -8.23
CA ASP A 36 6.56 -12.20 -8.03
C ASP A 36 6.55 -13.30 -6.96
N ALA A 37 5.56 -13.24 -6.08
CA ALA A 37 5.40 -14.21 -5.00
C ALA A 37 4.52 -15.38 -5.47
N ASN A 38 5.14 -16.55 -5.61
CA ASN A 38 4.41 -17.78 -5.96
C ASN A 38 3.37 -18.10 -4.88
N ASN A 39 2.09 -18.07 -5.25
CA ASN A 39 0.95 -18.38 -4.38
C ASN A 39 0.92 -17.55 -3.07
N LEU A 40 1.00 -16.22 -3.19
CA LEU A 40 0.96 -15.29 -2.05
C LEU A 40 -0.19 -15.58 -1.07
N TYR A 41 -1.41 -15.76 -1.58
CA TYR A 41 -2.57 -16.05 -0.70
C TYR A 41 -2.43 -17.39 0.00
N GLY A 42 -1.97 -18.44 -0.68
CA GLY A 42 -1.74 -19.74 -0.06
C GLY A 42 -0.66 -19.71 1.02
N TYR A 43 0.39 -18.92 0.80
CA TYR A 43 1.42 -18.68 1.83
C TYR A 43 0.83 -17.96 3.05
N VAL A 44 0.01 -16.92 2.86
CA VAL A 44 -0.65 -16.23 3.98
C VAL A 44 -1.65 -17.16 4.69
N MET A 45 -2.35 -18.02 3.94
CA MET A 45 -3.27 -19.01 4.50
C MET A 45 -2.60 -20.14 5.28
N SER A 46 -1.28 -20.33 5.12
CA SER A 46 -0.52 -21.26 5.97
C SER A 46 0.00 -20.63 7.26
N GLN A 47 -0.19 -19.31 7.45
CA GLN A 47 0.15 -18.62 8.69
C GLN A 47 -1.00 -18.74 9.71
N PRO A 48 -0.77 -18.47 11.00
CA PRO A 48 -1.83 -18.37 12.00
C PRO A 48 -2.90 -17.33 11.58
N LEU A 49 -4.16 -17.78 11.46
CA LEU A 49 -5.30 -16.94 11.10
C LEU A 49 -6.35 -16.92 12.22
N PRO A 50 -7.04 -15.80 12.44
CA PRO A 50 -8.14 -15.74 13.39
C PRO A 50 -9.33 -16.56 12.89
N VAL A 51 -9.77 -17.55 13.67
CA VAL A 51 -10.85 -18.47 13.30
C VAL A 51 -12.16 -18.26 14.06
N GLY A 52 -12.13 -17.53 15.19
CA GLY A 52 -13.31 -17.32 16.03
C GLY A 52 -12.99 -16.67 17.38
N ASN A 53 -13.97 -16.67 18.29
CA ASN A 53 -13.89 -16.08 19.64
C ASN A 53 -13.54 -14.58 19.65
N PHE A 54 -14.11 -13.83 18.71
CA PHE A 54 -13.95 -12.39 18.67
C PHE A 54 -14.69 -11.74 19.85
N SER A 55 -13.96 -10.94 20.63
CA SER A 55 -14.51 -10.10 21.69
C SER A 55 -13.85 -8.73 21.65
N TRP A 56 -14.57 -7.73 22.13
CA TRP A 56 -13.99 -6.43 22.44
C TRP A 56 -13.20 -6.53 23.74
N LEU A 57 -12.08 -5.80 23.82
CA LEU A 57 -11.34 -5.64 25.06
C LEU A 57 -12.14 -4.78 26.06
N THR A 58 -11.99 -5.05 27.34
CA THR A 58 -12.55 -4.17 28.39
C THR A 58 -11.78 -2.85 28.44
N PRO A 59 -12.35 -1.78 29.03
CA PRO A 59 -11.63 -0.53 29.22
C PRO A 59 -10.31 -0.70 29.98
N GLU A 60 -10.23 -1.61 30.97
CA GLU A 60 -8.97 -1.88 31.67
C GLU A 60 -7.94 -2.56 30.76
N GLU A 61 -8.36 -3.55 29.98
CA GLU A 61 -7.49 -4.25 29.03
C GLU A 61 -6.97 -3.31 27.93
N ILE A 62 -7.75 -2.32 27.50
CA ILE A 62 -7.33 -1.30 26.54
C ILE A 62 -6.25 -0.40 27.15
N LEU A 63 -6.38 -0.02 28.42
CA LEU A 63 -5.40 0.83 29.10
C LEU A 63 -4.04 0.13 29.28
N ASP A 64 -4.07 -1.18 29.52
CA ASP A 64 -2.88 -2.02 29.64
C ASP A 64 -2.38 -2.57 28.29
N PHE A 65 -3.05 -2.24 27.18
CA PHE A 65 -2.70 -2.76 25.86
C PHE A 65 -1.44 -2.09 25.29
N ASN A 66 -0.39 -2.89 25.10
CA ASN A 66 0.80 -2.49 24.36
C ASN A 66 1.07 -3.46 23.20
N VAL A 67 0.92 -2.96 21.97
CA VAL A 67 1.10 -3.77 20.74
C VAL A 67 2.49 -4.41 20.63
N PHE A 68 3.51 -3.82 21.23
CA PHE A 68 4.90 -4.30 21.13
C PHE A 68 5.21 -5.48 22.06
N ASP A 69 4.34 -5.77 23.03
CA ASP A 69 4.55 -6.85 23.99
C ASP A 69 4.07 -8.22 23.48
N TYR A 70 3.38 -8.24 22.33
CA TYR A 70 2.78 -9.45 21.77
C TYR A 70 3.65 -10.11 20.70
N ASN A 71 3.71 -11.44 20.75
CA ASN A 71 4.39 -12.27 19.75
C ASN A 71 3.44 -12.58 18.57
N ILE A 72 3.97 -12.55 17.35
CA ILE A 72 3.24 -12.94 16.13
C ILE A 72 2.72 -14.38 16.15
N ASP A 73 3.35 -15.28 16.89
CA ASP A 73 2.94 -16.67 17.05
C ASP A 73 1.97 -16.89 18.23
N SER A 74 1.46 -15.80 18.81
CA SER A 74 0.47 -15.86 19.89
C SER A 74 -0.81 -16.57 19.46
N LYS A 75 -1.45 -17.28 20.40
CA LYS A 75 -2.78 -17.88 20.19
C LYS A 75 -3.90 -16.84 20.05
N VAL A 76 -3.65 -15.61 20.51
CA VAL A 76 -4.59 -14.49 20.47
C VAL A 76 -3.99 -13.39 19.60
N GLY A 77 -4.78 -12.94 18.61
CA GLY A 77 -4.46 -11.81 17.75
C GLY A 77 -5.40 -10.64 17.99
N PHE A 78 -4.97 -9.44 17.61
CA PHE A 78 -5.71 -8.20 17.82
C PHE A 78 -6.00 -7.51 16.50
N ILE A 79 -7.19 -6.91 16.41
CA ILE A 79 -7.54 -5.96 15.35
C ILE A 79 -7.69 -4.60 16.03
N VAL A 80 -6.84 -3.65 15.66
CA VAL A 80 -6.81 -2.33 16.28
C VAL A 80 -7.31 -1.27 15.32
N GLU A 81 -8.17 -0.39 15.83
CA GLU A 81 -8.56 0.85 15.19
C GLU A 81 -7.91 1.99 15.96
N VAL A 82 -7.04 2.75 15.30
CA VAL A 82 -6.17 3.74 15.95
C VAL A 82 -6.08 4.99 15.09
N ASP A 83 -5.92 6.13 15.76
CA ASP A 83 -5.46 7.36 15.12
C ASP A 83 -3.94 7.32 14.97
N LEU A 84 -3.46 7.58 13.75
CA LEU A 84 -2.05 7.58 13.44
C LEU A 84 -1.56 8.99 13.16
N GLN A 85 -0.51 9.40 13.86
CA GLN A 85 0.30 10.54 13.46
C GLN A 85 1.47 10.04 12.63
N TYR A 86 1.73 10.71 11.50
CA TYR A 86 2.83 10.38 10.60
C TYR A 86 3.88 11.50 10.63
N PRO A 87 4.90 11.43 11.51
CA PRO A 87 5.93 12.46 11.62
C PRO A 87 6.72 12.65 10.31
N GLU A 88 7.10 13.89 10.00
CA GLU A 88 7.78 14.26 8.76
C GLU A 88 9.09 13.48 8.54
N ASN A 89 9.88 13.26 9.60
CA ASN A 89 11.12 12.48 9.53
C ASN A 89 10.88 11.02 9.13
N ILE A 90 9.72 10.44 9.46
CA ILE A 90 9.35 9.10 9.01
C ILE A 90 8.87 9.19 7.56
N GLN A 91 8.04 10.17 7.19
CA GLN A 91 7.55 10.34 5.82
C GLN A 91 8.69 10.39 4.80
N LEU A 92 9.75 11.14 5.12
CA LEU A 92 10.94 11.24 4.29
C LEU A 92 11.67 9.90 4.14
N LYS A 93 11.78 9.12 5.23
CA LYS A 93 12.42 7.79 5.22
C LYS A 93 11.62 6.75 4.45
N THR A 94 10.31 6.88 4.42
CA THR A 94 9.36 5.95 3.80
C THR A 94 8.76 6.52 2.52
N ASN A 95 9.41 7.51 1.90
CA ASN A 95 8.87 8.17 0.70
C ASN A 95 8.65 7.18 -0.44
N ASP A 96 9.48 6.15 -0.51
CA ASP A 96 9.37 5.08 -1.52
C ASP A 96 8.27 4.06 -1.20
N LEU A 97 7.75 4.02 0.03
CA LEU A 97 6.65 3.14 0.43
C LEU A 97 5.92 3.74 1.64
N PRO A 98 4.96 4.65 1.43
CA PRO A 98 4.16 5.21 2.51
C PRO A 98 3.50 4.08 3.32
N LEU A 99 3.44 4.27 4.63
CA LEU A 99 2.86 3.29 5.55
C LEU A 99 1.35 3.51 5.68
N ALA A 100 0.65 2.53 6.25
CA ALA A 100 -0.79 2.57 6.51
C ALA A 100 -1.62 2.93 5.25
N PRO A 101 -1.57 2.11 4.18
CA PRO A 101 -2.31 2.39 2.97
C PRO A 101 -3.81 2.45 3.23
N GLU A 102 -4.47 3.40 2.61
CA GLU A 102 -5.91 3.61 2.72
C GLU A 102 -6.59 3.67 1.35
N HIS A 103 -7.91 3.57 1.34
CA HIS A 103 -8.66 3.88 0.14
C HIS A 103 -8.54 5.38 -0.10
N LEU A 104 -7.83 5.76 -1.17
CA LEU A 104 -7.49 7.14 -1.47
C LEU A 104 -8.75 8.02 -1.48
N HIS A 105 -8.85 8.94 -0.51
CA HIS A 105 -9.97 9.87 -0.38
C HIS A 105 -9.56 11.29 -0.73
N LEU A 106 -9.28 11.54 -2.02
CA LEU A 106 -9.51 12.89 -2.57
C LEU A 106 -11.01 13.19 -2.46
N ARG A 107 -11.46 14.44 -2.63
CA ARG A 107 -12.90 14.81 -2.54
C ARG A 107 -13.86 13.95 -3.42
N SER A 108 -13.34 13.08 -4.30
CA SER A 108 -14.08 12.06 -5.08
C SER A 108 -13.78 10.57 -4.75
N GLY A 109 -12.99 10.25 -3.71
CA GLY A 109 -12.79 8.88 -3.21
C GLY A 109 -12.20 7.86 -4.20
N THR A 110 -11.54 8.32 -5.26
CA THR A 110 -11.24 7.49 -6.44
C THR A 110 -10.04 7.99 -7.25
N ILE A 111 -9.34 7.07 -7.91
CA ILE A 111 -8.38 7.39 -8.97
C ILE A 111 -9.18 7.83 -10.19
N THR A 112 -8.98 9.08 -10.60
CA THR A 112 -9.62 9.65 -11.80
C THR A 112 -8.73 9.45 -13.02
N TYR A 113 -9.32 9.62 -14.21
CA TYR A 113 -8.57 9.59 -15.47
C TYR A 113 -7.41 10.59 -15.48
N GLU A 114 -7.56 11.73 -14.78
CA GLU A 114 -6.56 12.80 -14.73
C GLU A 114 -5.31 12.46 -13.93
N MET A 115 -5.43 11.50 -13.03
CA MET A 115 -4.31 11.00 -12.24
C MET A 115 -3.47 9.96 -13.00
N LEU A 116 -3.95 9.49 -14.15
CA LEU A 116 -3.25 8.48 -14.94
C LEU A 116 -2.05 9.07 -15.68
N SER A 117 -0.97 8.28 -15.77
CA SER A 117 0.19 8.63 -16.59
C SER A 117 -0.20 8.75 -18.08
N PRO A 118 0.54 9.51 -18.91
CA PRO A 118 0.28 9.58 -20.35
C PRO A 118 0.25 8.21 -21.02
N TYR A 119 1.08 7.26 -20.57
CA TYR A 119 1.07 5.88 -21.06
C TYR A 119 -0.22 5.15 -20.68
N SER A 120 -0.62 5.24 -19.41
CA SER A 120 -1.86 4.65 -18.90
C SER A 120 -3.09 5.22 -19.60
N LYS A 121 -3.13 6.52 -19.88
CA LYS A 121 -4.21 7.16 -20.67
C LYS A 121 -4.29 6.58 -22.09
N ARG A 122 -3.14 6.41 -22.77
CA ARG A 122 -3.11 5.79 -24.10
C ARG A 122 -3.65 4.35 -24.09
N LEU A 123 -3.27 3.56 -23.08
CA LEU A 123 -3.79 2.19 -22.94
C LEU A 123 -5.29 2.19 -22.63
N CYS A 124 -5.74 3.09 -21.75
CA CYS A 124 -7.14 3.26 -21.42
C CYS A 124 -7.98 3.49 -22.68
N ASN A 125 -7.56 4.43 -23.53
CA ASN A 125 -8.25 4.74 -24.79
C ASN A 125 -8.16 3.59 -25.80
N LYS A 126 -6.99 2.95 -25.92
CA LYS A 126 -6.78 1.83 -26.84
C LYS A 126 -7.71 0.66 -26.54
N PHE A 127 -7.94 0.37 -25.25
CA PHE A 127 -8.76 -0.74 -24.79
C PHE A 127 -10.17 -0.33 -24.34
N LYS A 128 -10.56 0.94 -24.53
CA LYS A 128 -11.87 1.50 -24.14
C LYS A 128 -12.23 1.29 -22.66
N LEU A 129 -11.25 1.52 -21.78
CA LEU A 129 -11.36 1.26 -20.34
C LEU A 129 -11.84 2.49 -19.54
N GLU A 130 -12.24 3.58 -20.18
CA GLU A 130 -12.64 4.82 -19.51
C GLU A 130 -13.83 4.60 -18.57
N HIS A 131 -14.72 3.67 -18.93
CA HIS A 131 -15.88 3.26 -18.11
C HIS A 131 -15.50 2.61 -16.77
N THR A 132 -14.25 2.15 -16.61
CA THR A 132 -13.76 1.57 -15.35
C THR A 132 -13.37 2.64 -14.33
N LEU A 133 -13.34 3.91 -14.75
CA LEU A 133 -13.01 5.06 -13.93
C LEU A 133 -14.29 5.86 -13.63
N PRO A 134 -14.38 6.50 -12.46
CA PRO A 134 -13.35 6.54 -11.41
C PRO A 134 -13.33 5.26 -10.53
N ILE A 135 -12.15 4.82 -10.08
CA ILE A 135 -11.98 3.54 -9.34
C ILE A 135 -11.42 3.72 -7.93
N LYS A 136 -11.90 2.89 -6.99
CA LYS A 136 -11.35 2.80 -5.62
C LYS A 136 -10.17 1.83 -5.59
N LYS A 137 -9.04 2.27 -5.06
CA LYS A 137 -7.84 1.44 -4.84
C LYS A 137 -7.27 1.69 -3.45
N LEU A 138 -6.70 0.65 -2.86
CA LEU A 138 -5.93 0.72 -1.65
C LEU A 138 -4.53 1.22 -2.01
N THR A 139 -4.23 2.47 -1.66
CA THR A 139 -3.05 3.18 -2.17
C THR A 139 -2.32 3.88 -1.02
N PRO A 140 -1.04 3.55 -0.79
CA PRO A 140 -0.16 4.32 0.06
C PRO A 140 -0.05 5.77 -0.44
N ASN A 141 -0.23 6.74 0.46
CA ASN A 141 -0.18 8.15 0.12
C ASN A 141 0.20 9.00 1.35
N PHE A 142 0.58 10.26 1.13
CA PHE A 142 0.84 11.25 2.18
C PHE A 142 -0.20 12.38 2.17
N TYR A 143 -1.41 12.14 1.64
CA TYR A 143 -2.48 13.12 1.77
C TYR A 143 -2.84 13.29 3.25
N PRO A 144 -3.29 14.48 3.66
CA PRO A 144 -3.66 14.72 5.05
C PRO A 144 -4.73 13.71 5.50
N PRO A 145 -4.58 13.12 6.70
CA PRO A 145 -5.52 12.13 7.20
C PRO A 145 -6.92 12.73 7.37
N LYS A 146 -7.93 11.86 7.38
CA LYS A 146 -9.30 12.26 7.69
C LYS A 146 -9.33 12.88 9.07
N LEU A 147 -9.82 14.12 9.17
CA LEU A 147 -10.35 14.62 10.44
C LEU A 147 -11.61 13.81 10.72
N HIS A 148 -11.49 12.76 11.54
CA HIS A 148 -12.66 12.16 12.14
C HIS A 148 -13.25 13.21 13.08
N ASN A 149 -14.48 13.67 12.79
CA ASN A 149 -15.24 14.43 13.77
C ASN A 149 -15.36 13.54 15.01
N THR A 150 -14.66 13.93 16.06
CA THR A 150 -14.72 13.29 17.37
C THR A 150 -16.18 13.27 17.82
N ILE A 151 -16.67 12.09 18.23
CA ILE A 151 -17.97 11.94 18.90
C ILE A 151 -17.79 12.38 20.35
#